data_AF-A0A812U191-F1
#
_entry.id   AF-A0A812U191-F1
#
_cell.length_a   1.000
_cell.length_b   1.000
_cell.length_c   1.000
_cell.angle_alpha   90.00
_cell.angle_beta   90.00
_cell.angle_gamma   90.00
#
_symmetry.space_group_name_H-M   'P 1'
#
loop_
_entity.id
_entity.type
_entity.pdbx_description
1 polymer ?
#
loop_
_entity_poly.entity_id
_entity_poly.type
_entity_poly.pdbx_seq_one_letter_code
_entity_poly.pdbx_strand_id
1 'polypeptide(L)'
;MAGGSFPRLVLLLACSGVLSHEAESEATDVDGLALLTSRTRPHRAQRRGPRIPANILFNYKINLFESRLHGDDDDTELLRVLRKNCEHTVDSFGGDVAKVYFYDDKVCIAELKNLEGFDGKRLAAGFKAFKNGRFKSDLCRLVQLYNHGGYYFDTDILPVRSVRKVLEEETTFATSRSVFQNEIFQAFLAATPKHPFIAEQLREFEQWLAEKHEEDEHVNLGCWLLQRSLANWDHRVNDHPVVKKDSEVVRFFQEDNIENLKGRYRGLLAGKAKWKECRVAVVDEAIEQVVMYSRVVTTNHHDVCTEELDILDSEV
;
A
#
# COMPACT_ATOMS: atom_id res chain seq x y z
N MET A 1 2.47 -29.18 -56.29
CA MET A 1 3.38 -28.42 -57.17
C MET A 1 4.37 -27.69 -56.29
N ALA A 2 5.67 -27.91 -56.57
CA ALA A 2 6.90 -27.20 -56.14
C ALA A 2 6.97 -26.64 -54.70
N GLY A 3 7.99 -26.89 -53.88
CA GLY A 3 9.32 -27.47 -54.10
C GLY A 3 10.33 -26.82 -53.13
N GLY A 4 11.27 -27.60 -52.60
CA GLY A 4 12.41 -27.19 -51.75
C GLY A 4 12.35 -27.83 -50.35
N SER A 5 12.95 -28.99 -50.02
CA SER A 5 14.35 -29.47 -50.10
C SER A 5 15.32 -28.64 -49.23
N PHE A 6 15.54 -28.98 -47.94
CA PHE A 6 16.56 -29.93 -47.36
C PHE A 6 18.01 -29.38 -47.37
N PRO A 7 18.98 -29.79 -46.49
CA PRO A 7 18.90 -30.76 -45.37
C PRO A 7 19.81 -30.51 -44.11
N ARG A 8 19.62 -31.39 -43.08
CA ARG A 8 20.65 -32.15 -42.30
C ARG A 8 21.65 -31.40 -41.38
N LEU A 9 22.23 -31.91 -40.28
CA LEU A 9 22.31 -33.20 -39.57
C LEU A 9 23.22 -32.99 -38.32
N VAL A 10 22.85 -33.54 -37.16
CA VAL A 10 23.68 -34.23 -36.12
C VAL A 10 24.93 -33.55 -35.52
N LEU A 11 25.05 -33.51 -34.17
CA LEU A 11 25.99 -34.35 -33.40
C LEU A 11 25.78 -34.22 -31.87
N LEU A 12 25.87 -35.36 -31.18
CA LEU A 12 25.90 -35.55 -29.74
C LEU A 12 27.15 -34.95 -29.09
N LEU A 13 27.07 -34.62 -27.80
CA LEU A 13 28.06 -35.04 -26.81
C LEU A 13 27.47 -35.02 -25.38
N ALA A 14 27.34 -36.21 -24.82
CA ALA A 14 27.24 -36.45 -23.39
C ALA A 14 28.65 -36.53 -22.81
N CYS A 15 28.85 -36.08 -21.57
CA CYS A 15 29.87 -36.63 -20.68
C CYS A 15 29.37 -36.56 -19.24
N SER A 16 29.14 -37.76 -18.70
CA SER A 16 28.98 -38.09 -17.29
C SER A 16 30.34 -37.97 -16.58
N GLY A 17 30.33 -37.70 -15.28
CA GLY A 17 31.52 -37.71 -14.45
C GLY A 17 31.18 -37.79 -12.97
N VAL A 18 30.87 -39.01 -12.53
CA VAL A 18 30.85 -39.48 -11.14
C VAL A 18 32.25 -39.33 -10.53
N LEU A 19 32.36 -38.96 -9.25
CA LEU A 19 33.22 -39.66 -8.27
C LEU A 19 32.96 -39.16 -6.85
N SER A 20 32.44 -40.10 -6.08
CA SER A 20 32.37 -40.20 -4.63
C SER A 20 33.75 -40.19 -3.98
N HIS A 21 33.82 -39.70 -2.75
CA HIS A 21 34.67 -40.31 -1.73
C HIS A 21 34.05 -40.13 -0.35
N GLU A 22 33.66 -41.28 0.22
CA GLU A 22 33.48 -41.51 1.64
C GLU A 22 34.83 -41.38 2.36
N ALA A 23 34.79 -40.89 3.60
CA ALA A 23 35.74 -41.29 4.63
C ALA A 23 35.06 -41.15 6.01
N GLU A 24 34.73 -42.30 6.57
CA GLU A 24 34.37 -42.55 7.96
C GLU A 24 35.56 -42.30 8.89
N SER A 25 35.29 -41.80 10.09
CA SER A 25 35.93 -42.11 11.38
C SER A 25 35.43 -41.04 12.37
N GLU A 26 35.07 -41.27 13.62
CA GLU A 26 35.25 -42.40 14.52
C GLU A 26 34.27 -42.11 15.67
N ALA A 27 33.53 -43.13 16.09
CA ALA A 27 32.75 -43.07 17.31
C ALA A 27 33.71 -43.22 18.50
N THR A 28 33.72 -42.24 19.40
CA THR A 28 34.19 -42.44 20.77
C THR A 28 33.05 -42.12 21.73
N ASP A 29 32.62 -43.19 22.38
CA ASP A 29 31.70 -43.22 23.51
C ASP A 29 32.46 -42.73 24.75
N VAL A 30 32.06 -41.58 25.29
CA VAL A 30 32.46 -41.12 26.62
C VAL A 30 31.20 -40.67 27.34
N ASP A 31 30.62 -41.65 28.02
CA ASP A 31 29.65 -41.46 29.08
C ASP A 31 30.32 -40.72 30.25
N GLY A 32 29.67 -39.64 30.71
CA GLY A 32 29.95 -39.03 32.01
C GLY A 32 30.67 -37.68 31.98
N LEU A 33 29.92 -36.61 31.69
CA LEU A 33 29.96 -35.39 32.51
C LEU A 33 28.70 -34.56 32.27
N ALA A 34 27.69 -34.77 33.11
CA ALA A 34 26.55 -33.89 33.22
C ALA A 34 26.98 -32.58 33.89
N LEU A 35 27.41 -31.59 33.09
CA LEU A 35 27.63 -30.22 33.55
C LEU A 35 27.13 -29.21 32.50
N LEU A 36 25.99 -28.59 32.83
CA LEU A 36 25.63 -27.21 32.51
C LEU A 36 25.90 -26.74 31.08
N THR A 37 25.23 -27.33 30.09
CA THR A 37 24.82 -26.54 28.92
C THR A 37 23.40 -26.07 29.14
N SER A 38 23.24 -24.96 29.86
CA SER A 38 22.07 -24.12 29.62
C SER A 38 22.19 -23.72 28.15
N ARG A 39 21.50 -24.45 27.27
CA ARG A 39 21.15 -23.95 25.95
C ARG A 39 20.37 -22.67 26.20
N THR A 40 21.08 -21.55 26.26
CA THR A 40 20.51 -20.25 25.98
C THR A 40 19.85 -20.43 24.63
N ARG A 41 18.53 -20.62 24.66
CA ARG A 41 17.69 -20.45 23.47
C ARG A 41 18.21 -19.17 22.84
N PRO A 42 18.60 -19.15 21.56
CA PRO A 42 18.93 -17.90 20.91
C PRO A 42 17.76 -16.97 21.22
N HIS A 43 18.05 -15.87 21.92
CA HIS A 43 17.07 -14.84 22.16
C HIS A 43 16.44 -14.62 20.80
N ARG A 44 15.16 -15.01 20.65
CA ARG A 44 14.40 -14.77 19.44
C ARG A 44 14.47 -13.26 19.29
N ALA A 45 15.37 -12.80 18.43
CA ALA A 45 15.55 -11.37 18.18
C ALA A 45 14.13 -10.87 17.97
N GLN A 46 13.68 -9.98 18.86
CA GLN A 46 12.36 -9.37 18.71
C GLN A 46 12.39 -8.79 17.31
N ARG A 47 11.66 -9.44 16.38
CA ARG A 47 11.48 -8.93 15.03
C ARG A 47 10.98 -7.52 15.21
N ARG A 48 11.82 -6.55 14.89
CA ARG A 48 11.44 -5.15 15.05
C ARG A 48 10.50 -4.92 13.90
N GLY A 49 9.23 -4.58 14.15
CA GLY A 49 8.32 -4.27 13.04
C GLY A 49 8.90 -3.16 12.14
N PRO A 50 8.32 -2.94 10.94
CA PRO A 50 8.75 -1.87 10.03
C PRO A 50 9.02 -0.54 10.73
N ARG A 51 10.01 0.21 10.23
CA ARG A 51 10.35 1.57 10.71
C ARG A 51 9.15 2.52 10.66
N ILE A 52 8.22 2.29 9.73
CA ILE A 52 6.93 2.98 9.66
C ILE A 52 6.17 2.73 10.98
N PRO A 53 5.72 3.76 11.71
CA PRO A 53 5.03 3.57 12.98
C PRO A 53 3.68 2.86 12.74
N ALA A 54 3.20 2.12 13.74
CA ALA A 54 1.92 1.41 13.69
C ALA A 54 0.70 2.35 13.82
N ASN A 55 0.73 3.50 13.13
CA ASN A 55 -0.37 4.44 13.07
C ASN A 55 -1.24 4.14 11.84
N ILE A 56 -2.55 4.14 11.98
CA ILE A 56 -3.49 4.03 10.86
C ILE A 56 -4.10 5.41 10.62
N LEU A 57 -4.14 5.85 9.37
CA LEU A 57 -4.53 7.19 8.98
C LEU A 57 -5.70 7.12 7.99
N PHE A 58 -6.74 7.89 8.24
CA PHE A 58 -7.87 8.07 7.35
C PHE A 58 -8.18 9.55 7.18
N ASN A 59 -8.79 9.93 6.07
CA ASN A 59 -9.48 11.22 5.98
C ASN A 59 -10.78 11.09 5.20
N TYR A 60 -11.73 11.94 5.54
CA TYR A 60 -12.99 12.07 4.84
C TYR A 60 -13.63 13.43 5.17
N LYS A 61 -14.70 13.84 4.47
CA LYS A 61 -15.39 15.12 4.75
C LYS A 61 -15.89 15.26 6.20
N ILE A 62 -16.14 14.13 6.86
CA ILE A 62 -16.55 14.01 8.27
C ILE A 62 -15.80 12.85 8.92
N ASN A 63 -15.64 12.87 10.25
CA ASN A 63 -15.10 11.73 10.97
C ASN A 63 -16.12 10.58 10.99
N LEU A 64 -15.81 9.50 10.26
CA LEU A 64 -16.70 8.35 10.13
C LEU A 64 -16.86 7.57 11.44
N PHE A 65 -15.94 7.65 12.40
CA PHE A 65 -16.09 6.98 13.70
C PHE A 65 -16.99 7.78 14.66
N GLU A 66 -16.93 9.11 14.61
CA GLU A 66 -17.64 9.99 15.56
C GLU A 66 -19.02 10.46 15.07
N SER A 67 -19.25 10.45 13.76
CA SER A 67 -20.50 10.90 13.17
C SER A 67 -21.69 10.09 13.68
N ARG A 68 -22.81 10.76 13.98
CA ARG A 68 -24.09 10.08 14.17
C ARG A 68 -24.77 9.99 12.81
N LEU A 69 -24.75 8.81 12.22
CA LEU A 69 -25.45 8.53 10.97
C LEU A 69 -26.95 8.43 11.30
N HIS A 70 -27.72 9.47 10.99
CA HIS A 70 -29.16 9.55 11.23
C HIS A 70 -29.91 9.60 9.89
N GLY A 71 -30.94 8.75 9.75
CA GLY A 71 -31.81 8.70 8.58
C GLY A 71 -31.65 7.42 7.74
N ASP A 72 -32.52 7.30 6.75
CA ASP A 72 -32.55 6.22 5.75
C ASP A 72 -32.20 6.75 4.35
N ASP A 73 -31.50 7.89 4.26
CA ASP A 73 -31.04 8.43 2.98
C ASP A 73 -29.92 7.55 2.39
N ASP A 74 -29.79 7.50 1.07
CA ASP A 74 -28.83 6.65 0.34
C ASP A 74 -27.38 6.96 0.77
N ASP A 75 -27.08 8.23 1.07
CA ASP A 75 -25.80 8.66 1.64
C ASP A 75 -25.51 7.96 2.98
N THR A 76 -26.53 7.62 3.75
CA THR A 76 -26.37 6.94 5.05
C THR A 76 -25.85 5.54 4.88
N GLU A 77 -26.32 4.80 3.86
CA GLU A 77 -25.87 3.43 3.62
C GLU A 77 -24.43 3.39 3.14
N LEU A 78 -24.08 4.27 2.19
CA LEU A 78 -22.70 4.46 1.77
C LEU A 78 -21.78 4.75 2.97
N LEU A 79 -22.16 5.69 3.84
CA LEU A 79 -21.34 6.06 5.00
C LEU A 79 -21.24 4.91 6.03
N ARG A 80 -22.25 4.05 6.14
CA ARG A 80 -22.17 2.83 6.96
C ARG A 80 -21.15 1.84 6.40
N VAL A 81 -21.16 1.59 5.10
CA VAL A 81 -20.18 0.71 4.44
C VAL A 81 -18.76 1.25 4.61
N LEU A 82 -18.54 2.55 4.36
CA LEU A 82 -17.22 3.17 4.52
C LEU A 82 -16.74 3.13 5.97
N ARG A 83 -17.63 3.39 6.95
CA ARG A 83 -17.29 3.23 8.37
C ARG A 83 -16.86 1.81 8.68
N LYS A 84 -17.67 0.83 8.27
CA LYS A 84 -17.39 -0.59 8.50
C LYS A 84 -16.06 -1.01 7.88
N ASN A 85 -15.74 -0.51 6.69
CA ASN A 85 -14.45 -0.74 6.05
C ASN A 85 -13.28 -0.10 6.82
N CYS A 86 -13.45 1.09 7.39
CA CYS A 86 -12.43 1.71 8.25
C CYS A 86 -12.21 0.90 9.54
N GLU A 87 -13.27 0.38 10.15
CA GLU A 87 -13.20 -0.50 11.33
C GLU A 87 -12.46 -1.80 10.99
N HIS A 88 -12.87 -2.48 9.91
CA HIS A 88 -12.19 -3.66 9.36
C HIS A 88 -10.70 -3.41 9.10
N THR A 89 -10.36 -2.25 8.52
CA THR A 89 -8.96 -1.88 8.26
C THR A 89 -8.13 -1.83 9.55
N VAL A 90 -8.68 -1.27 10.63
CA VAL A 90 -8.03 -1.25 11.95
C VAL A 90 -7.88 -2.67 12.51
N ASP A 91 -8.93 -3.48 12.42
CA ASP A 91 -8.94 -4.85 12.93
C ASP A 91 -7.98 -5.77 12.16
N SER A 92 -7.77 -5.52 10.87
CA SER A 92 -6.83 -6.27 10.01
C SER A 92 -5.37 -6.22 10.53
N PHE A 93 -5.03 -5.21 11.35
CA PHE A 93 -3.72 -5.09 12.01
C PHE A 93 -3.58 -5.99 13.25
N GLY A 94 -4.65 -6.63 13.72
CA GLY A 94 -4.62 -7.65 14.75
C GLY A 94 -4.06 -7.16 16.09
N GLY A 95 -4.41 -5.93 16.47
CA GLY A 95 -3.93 -5.28 17.70
C GLY A 95 -2.55 -4.61 17.59
N ASP A 96 -1.83 -4.74 16.47
CA ASP A 96 -0.59 -3.99 16.20
C ASP A 96 -0.91 -2.57 15.67
N VAL A 97 -1.66 -1.81 16.47
CA VAL A 97 -2.06 -0.43 16.18
C VAL A 97 -1.71 0.43 17.38
N ALA A 98 -0.79 1.38 17.18
CA ALA A 98 -0.40 2.36 18.19
C ALA A 98 -1.44 3.48 18.30
N LYS A 99 -1.94 3.97 17.16
CA LYS A 99 -2.93 5.05 17.11
C LYS A 99 -3.70 5.05 15.79
N VAL A 100 -4.97 5.45 15.87
CA VAL A 100 -5.78 5.76 14.69
C VAL A 100 -5.97 7.27 14.61
N TYR A 101 -5.66 7.84 13.45
CA TYR A 101 -5.92 9.23 13.12
C TYR A 101 -7.01 9.27 12.05
N PHE A 102 -8.07 10.03 12.30
CA PHE A 102 -9.13 10.28 11.32
C PHE A 102 -9.30 11.79 11.19
N TYR A 103 -8.90 12.34 10.04
CA TYR A 103 -9.00 13.77 9.78
C TYR A 103 -10.28 14.09 9.00
N ASP A 104 -11.09 14.98 9.55
CA ASP A 104 -12.09 15.69 8.77
C ASP A 104 -11.52 16.97 8.14
N ASP A 105 -12.31 17.68 7.33
CA ASP A 105 -11.89 18.94 6.70
C ASP A 105 -11.37 19.96 7.74
N LYS A 106 -12.00 20.03 8.92
CA LYS A 106 -11.63 21.00 9.96
C LYS A 106 -10.26 20.69 10.55
N VAL A 107 -10.03 19.43 10.92
CA VAL A 107 -8.73 18.97 11.43
C VAL A 107 -7.66 19.16 10.37
N CYS A 108 -7.95 18.79 9.12
CA CYS A 108 -7.01 18.94 8.03
C CYS A 108 -6.55 20.39 7.82
N ILE A 109 -7.49 21.34 7.81
CA ILE A 109 -7.19 22.77 7.69
C ILE A 109 -6.34 23.26 8.87
N ALA A 110 -6.61 22.80 10.08
CA ALA A 110 -5.83 23.18 11.26
C ALA A 110 -4.38 22.67 11.16
N GLU A 111 -4.21 21.42 10.74
CA GLU A 111 -2.92 20.75 10.63
C GLU A 111 -2.07 21.32 9.49
N LEU A 112 -2.68 21.66 8.35
CA LEU A 112 -2.01 22.35 7.25
C LEU A 112 -1.47 23.72 7.68
N LYS A 113 -2.23 24.49 8.47
CA LYS A 113 -1.76 25.80 8.98
C LYS A 113 -0.57 25.69 9.93
N ASN A 114 -0.45 24.57 10.63
CA ASN A 114 0.59 24.31 11.62
C ASN A 114 1.77 23.52 11.03
N LEU A 115 1.80 23.32 9.71
CA LEU A 115 2.81 22.52 9.05
C LEU A 115 4.15 23.26 9.00
N GLU A 116 5.13 22.80 9.78
CA GLU A 116 6.46 23.40 9.84
C GLU A 116 7.26 23.14 8.55
N GLY A 117 7.92 24.18 8.03
CA GLY A 117 8.79 24.10 6.85
C GLY A 117 8.10 24.33 5.49
N PHE A 118 6.82 24.71 5.50
CA PHE A 118 6.00 24.94 4.29
C PHE A 118 5.16 26.22 4.42
N ASP A 119 4.62 26.75 3.32
CA ASP A 119 3.58 27.79 3.38
C ASP A 119 2.22 27.18 3.77
N GLY A 120 2.10 26.81 5.05
CA GLY A 120 0.88 26.20 5.59
C GLY A 120 -0.38 27.05 5.42
N LYS A 121 -0.24 28.37 5.33
CA LYS A 121 -1.37 29.27 5.05
C LYS A 121 -1.85 29.10 3.60
N ARG A 122 -0.94 29.03 2.63
CA ARG A 122 -1.28 28.77 1.22
C ARG A 122 -1.91 27.39 1.06
N LEU A 123 -1.30 26.34 1.62
CA LEU A 123 -1.84 24.98 1.54
C LEU A 123 -3.26 24.90 2.13
N ALA A 124 -3.48 25.49 3.31
CA ALA A 124 -4.81 25.52 3.92
C ALA A 124 -5.83 26.38 3.15
N ALA A 125 -5.39 27.43 2.45
CA ALA A 125 -6.24 28.23 1.58
C ALA A 125 -6.62 27.44 0.31
N GLY A 126 -5.65 26.77 -0.32
CA GLY A 126 -5.86 25.87 -1.46
C GLY A 126 -6.83 24.74 -1.13
N PHE A 127 -6.62 24.06 0.02
CA PHE A 127 -7.53 23.02 0.51
C PHE A 127 -8.99 23.49 0.56
N LYS A 128 -9.24 24.71 1.06
CA LYS A 128 -10.59 25.29 1.15
C LYS A 128 -11.16 25.70 -0.21
N ALA A 129 -10.29 26.04 -1.16
CA ALA A 129 -10.67 26.45 -2.50
C ALA A 129 -11.04 25.25 -3.38
N PHE A 130 -10.48 24.07 -3.11
CA PHE A 130 -10.79 22.87 -3.87
C PHE A 130 -12.29 22.53 -3.84
N LYS A 131 -12.88 22.43 -5.02
CA LYS A 131 -14.25 21.94 -5.22
C LYS A 131 -14.28 20.42 -5.20
N ASN A 132 -13.26 19.78 -5.79
CA ASN A 132 -13.15 18.34 -5.84
C ASN A 132 -12.64 17.77 -4.50
N GLY A 133 -13.49 16.97 -3.84
CA GLY A 133 -13.14 16.33 -2.57
C GLY A 133 -11.91 15.42 -2.65
N ARG A 134 -11.59 14.88 -3.84
CA ARG A 134 -10.39 14.04 -4.01
C ARG A 134 -9.10 14.84 -3.79
N PHE A 135 -9.02 16.08 -4.27
CA PHE A 135 -7.82 16.92 -4.11
C PHE A 135 -7.64 17.38 -2.66
N LYS A 136 -8.75 17.59 -1.95
CA LYS A 136 -8.72 17.78 -0.49
C LYS A 136 -8.08 16.55 0.18
N SER A 137 -8.56 15.35 -0.16
CA SER A 137 -8.04 14.10 0.39
C SER A 137 -6.56 13.87 0.04
N ASP A 138 -6.15 14.21 -1.20
CA ASP A 138 -4.76 14.15 -1.66
C ASP A 138 -3.83 15.02 -0.81
N LEU A 139 -4.22 16.27 -0.54
CA LEU A 139 -3.42 17.13 0.34
C LEU A 139 -3.48 16.68 1.81
N CYS A 140 -4.63 16.18 2.26
CA CYS A 140 -4.81 15.81 3.65
C CYS A 140 -4.01 14.57 4.08
N ARG A 141 -3.94 13.55 3.23
CA ARG A 141 -3.15 12.33 3.51
C ARG A 141 -1.67 12.67 3.67
N LEU A 142 -1.16 13.61 2.89
CA LEU A 142 0.24 14.05 2.98
C LEU A 142 0.54 14.72 4.32
N VAL A 143 -0.35 15.60 4.79
CA VAL A 143 -0.15 16.26 6.09
C VAL A 143 -0.14 15.23 7.23
N GLN A 144 -1.03 14.24 7.18
CA GLN A 144 -1.08 13.16 8.17
C GLN A 144 0.20 12.33 8.17
N LEU A 145 0.62 11.86 7.00
CA LEU A 145 1.83 11.05 6.84
C LEU A 145 3.08 11.84 7.25
N TYR A 146 3.16 13.13 6.91
CA TYR A 146 4.30 13.97 7.26
C TYR A 146 4.41 14.16 8.77
N ASN A 147 3.29 14.40 9.46
CA ASN A 147 3.30 14.66 10.91
C ASN A 147 3.45 13.38 11.72
N HIS A 148 2.73 12.33 11.35
CA HIS A 148 2.58 11.14 12.21
C HIS A 148 3.30 9.91 11.69
N GLY A 149 3.61 9.86 10.39
CA GLY A 149 3.87 8.60 9.69
C GLY A 149 2.74 7.59 9.87
N GLY A 150 2.92 6.39 9.34
CA GLY A 150 1.97 5.30 9.47
C GLY A 150 1.47 4.80 8.13
N TYR A 151 0.24 4.30 8.13
CA TYR A 151 -0.42 3.64 7.02
C TYR A 151 -1.72 4.38 6.72
N TYR A 152 -1.70 5.17 5.66
CA TYR A 152 -2.87 5.82 5.12
C TYR A 152 -3.63 4.91 4.17
N PHE A 153 -4.96 4.91 4.32
CA PHE A 153 -5.90 4.27 3.42
C PHE A 153 -6.99 5.27 3.05
N ASP A 154 -7.35 5.34 1.77
CA ASP A 154 -8.64 5.88 1.37
C ASP A 154 -9.73 5.03 2.05
N THR A 155 -10.83 5.66 2.44
CA THR A 155 -11.88 5.00 3.23
C THR A 155 -12.58 3.86 2.50
N ASP A 156 -12.34 3.73 1.20
CA ASP A 156 -12.88 2.69 0.33
C ASP A 156 -11.86 1.59 -0.06
N ILE A 157 -10.63 1.62 0.47
CA ILE A 157 -9.64 0.54 0.26
C ILE A 157 -9.89 -0.58 1.28
N LEU A 158 -9.95 -1.84 0.83
CA LEU A 158 -10.20 -3.00 1.70
C LEU A 158 -8.94 -3.85 1.90
N PRO A 159 -8.18 -3.67 2.98
CA PRO A 159 -7.05 -4.54 3.29
C PRO A 159 -7.51 -5.92 3.73
N VAL A 160 -7.06 -6.97 3.05
CA VAL A 160 -7.38 -8.36 3.43
C VAL A 160 -6.45 -8.91 4.53
N ARG A 161 -5.43 -8.13 4.90
CA ARG A 161 -4.45 -8.42 5.95
C ARG A 161 -3.71 -7.16 6.36
N SER A 162 -3.07 -7.20 7.53
CA SER A 162 -2.12 -6.18 7.94
C SER A 162 -0.99 -5.99 6.92
N VAL A 163 -0.95 -4.83 6.26
CA VAL A 163 0.13 -4.47 5.34
C VAL A 163 1.49 -4.42 6.07
N ARG A 164 1.48 -4.06 7.36
CA ARG A 164 2.67 -4.07 8.20
C ARG A 164 3.37 -5.42 8.29
N LYS A 165 2.62 -6.53 8.19
CA LYS A 165 3.18 -7.90 8.24
C LYS A 165 3.86 -8.33 6.95
N VAL A 166 3.65 -7.60 5.84
CA VAL A 166 4.25 -7.91 4.52
C VAL A 166 5.37 -6.93 4.13
N LEU A 167 5.56 -5.83 4.87
CA LEU A 167 6.68 -4.92 4.67
C LEU A 167 7.94 -5.39 5.43
N GLU A 168 9.11 -5.19 4.84
CA GLU A 168 10.39 -5.39 5.53
C GLU A 168 10.64 -4.34 6.61
N GLU A 169 11.47 -4.70 7.60
CA GLU A 169 11.79 -3.86 8.75
C GLU A 169 12.38 -2.50 8.31
N GLU A 170 13.22 -2.49 7.28
CA GLU A 170 13.87 -1.27 6.77
C GLU A 170 12.97 -0.35 5.94
N THR A 171 11.77 -0.78 5.55
CA THR A 171 10.86 0.00 4.69
C THR A 171 10.53 1.33 5.35
N THR A 172 10.75 2.43 4.63
CA THR A 172 10.44 3.79 5.09
C THR A 172 9.31 4.45 4.31
N PHE A 173 9.01 3.95 3.11
CA PHE A 173 7.84 4.33 2.32
C PHE A 173 7.29 3.13 1.56
N ALA A 174 5.97 3.02 1.45
CA ALA A 174 5.32 2.04 0.58
C ALA A 174 4.07 2.59 -0.11
N THR A 175 3.82 2.14 -1.33
CA THR A 175 2.61 2.46 -2.10
C THR A 175 2.33 1.38 -3.15
N SER A 176 1.35 1.57 -4.04
CA SER A 176 1.03 0.67 -5.14
C SER A 176 1.27 1.33 -6.51
N ARG A 177 1.69 0.53 -7.50
CA ARG A 177 1.61 0.92 -8.91
C ARG A 177 0.24 0.60 -9.45
N SER A 178 -0.34 1.52 -10.19
CA SER A 178 -1.65 1.30 -10.80
C SER A 178 -1.55 0.48 -12.08
N VAL A 179 -2.52 -0.41 -12.26
CA VAL A 179 -2.76 -1.07 -13.55
C VAL A 179 -3.26 -0.07 -14.59
N PHE A 180 -3.77 1.08 -14.15
CA PHE A 180 -4.22 2.16 -15.02
C PHE A 180 -3.07 3.15 -15.24
N GLN A 181 -2.70 3.35 -16.51
CA GLN A 181 -1.76 4.40 -16.96
C GLN A 181 -0.32 4.30 -16.41
N ASN A 182 0.05 3.17 -15.78
CA ASN A 182 1.37 2.96 -15.17
C ASN A 182 1.73 4.08 -14.16
N GLU A 183 0.72 4.67 -13.52
CA GLU A 183 0.88 5.71 -12.51
C GLU A 183 1.15 5.10 -11.14
N ILE A 184 1.79 5.88 -10.25
CA ILE A 184 1.82 5.53 -8.84
C ILE A 184 0.48 5.89 -8.19
N PHE A 185 -0.19 4.86 -7.67
CA PHE A 185 -1.45 5.01 -6.96
C PHE A 185 -1.19 5.52 -5.55
N GLN A 186 -2.12 6.29 -4.98
CA GLN A 186 -1.96 6.92 -3.66
C GLN A 186 -3.12 6.65 -2.70
N ALA A 187 -4.09 5.82 -3.09
CA ALA A 187 -5.18 5.43 -2.19
C ALA A 187 -4.69 4.60 -0.99
N PHE A 188 -3.51 4.00 -1.13
CA PHE A 188 -2.73 3.49 -0.01
C PHE A 188 -1.36 4.16 -0.02
N LEU A 189 -0.92 4.66 1.13
CA LEU A 189 0.42 5.19 1.33
C LEU A 189 0.91 4.80 2.72
N ALA A 190 2.14 4.34 2.85
CA ALA A 190 2.78 4.16 4.13
C ALA A 190 4.10 4.92 4.18
N ALA A 191 4.40 5.59 5.29
CA ALA A 191 5.62 6.38 5.41
C ALA A 191 6.09 6.53 6.86
N THR A 192 7.39 6.68 7.08
CA THR A 192 7.90 7.22 8.35
C THR A 192 7.50 8.70 8.51
N PRO A 193 7.41 9.23 9.74
CA PRO A 193 7.19 10.66 9.94
C PRO A 193 8.27 11.47 9.23
N LYS A 194 7.90 12.65 8.71
CA LYS A 194 8.80 13.58 8.01
C LYS A 194 9.55 12.95 6.81
N HIS A 195 8.98 11.93 6.18
CA HIS A 195 9.62 11.25 5.04
C HIS A 195 9.93 12.24 3.91
N PRO A 196 11.14 12.21 3.32
CA PRO A 196 11.56 13.15 2.28
C PRO A 196 10.61 13.25 1.08
N PHE A 197 9.97 12.15 0.65
CA PHE A 197 9.04 12.21 -0.49
C PHE A 197 7.72 12.86 -0.15
N ILE A 198 7.23 12.64 1.07
CA ILE A 198 6.01 13.31 1.51
C ILE A 198 6.29 14.82 1.57
N ALA A 199 7.48 15.20 2.04
CA ALA A 199 7.92 16.60 2.02
C ALA A 199 7.98 17.15 0.59
N GLU A 200 8.55 16.40 -0.37
CA GLU A 200 8.63 16.83 -1.76
C GLU A 200 7.24 16.99 -2.39
N GLN A 201 6.35 16.04 -2.14
CA GLN A 201 4.98 16.11 -2.67
C GLN A 201 4.19 17.30 -2.09
N LEU A 202 4.41 17.63 -0.81
CA LEU A 202 3.84 18.84 -0.21
C LEU A 202 4.36 20.12 -0.89
N ARG A 203 5.64 20.16 -1.30
CA ARG A 203 6.20 21.30 -2.06
C ARG A 203 5.61 21.39 -3.46
N GLU A 204 5.44 20.25 -4.12
CA GLU A 204 4.81 20.17 -5.45
C GLU A 204 3.36 20.67 -5.39
N PHE A 205 2.59 20.31 -4.35
CA PHE A 205 1.28 20.90 -4.08
C PHE A 205 1.33 22.42 -3.84
N GLU A 206 2.30 22.88 -3.05
CA GLU A 206 2.47 24.31 -2.78
C GLU A 206 2.78 25.12 -4.05
N GLN A 207 3.64 24.57 -4.92
CA GLN A 207 4.00 25.16 -6.19
C GLN A 207 2.79 25.20 -7.14
N TRP A 208 2.08 24.08 -7.29
CA TRP A 208 0.89 24.00 -8.12
C TRP A 208 -0.17 25.04 -7.71
N LEU A 209 -0.37 25.23 -6.40
CA LEU A 209 -1.27 26.27 -5.88
C LEU A 209 -0.77 27.70 -6.14
N ALA A 210 0.55 27.92 -6.15
CA ALA A 210 1.13 29.23 -6.46
C ALA A 210 0.98 29.60 -7.94
N GLU A 211 1.03 28.60 -8.82
CA GLU A 211 0.89 28.73 -10.28
C GLU A 211 -0.57 28.98 -10.71
N LYS A 212 -1.54 28.79 -9.81
CA LYS A 212 -2.98 29.06 -10.02
C LYS A 212 -3.60 28.24 -11.15
N HIS A 213 -3.20 26.99 -11.26
CA HIS A 213 -3.82 26.00 -12.15
C HIS A 213 -5.32 25.81 -11.85
N GLU A 214 -6.07 25.42 -12.88
CA GLU A 214 -7.45 24.99 -12.74
C GLU A 214 -7.55 23.49 -12.40
N GLU A 215 -8.61 23.10 -11.69
CA GLU A 215 -8.78 21.72 -11.20
C GLU A 215 -9.01 20.69 -12.33
N ASP A 216 -9.49 21.14 -13.49
CA ASP A 216 -9.77 20.30 -14.65
C ASP A 216 -8.51 19.99 -15.48
N GLU A 217 -7.39 20.67 -15.24
CA GLU A 217 -6.10 20.39 -15.90
C GLU A 217 -5.58 18.98 -15.58
N HIS A 218 -5.90 18.45 -14.38
CA HIS A 218 -5.43 17.13 -13.93
C HIS A 218 -6.51 16.36 -13.16
N VAL A 219 -7.17 15.39 -13.81
CA VAL A 219 -8.24 14.57 -13.21
C VAL A 219 -7.80 13.81 -11.94
N ASN A 220 -6.51 13.47 -11.85
CA ASN A 220 -5.88 12.76 -10.73
C ASN A 220 -4.67 13.54 -10.20
N LEU A 221 -4.88 14.79 -9.77
CA LEU A 221 -3.83 15.70 -9.31
C LEU A 221 -2.81 15.04 -8.35
N GLY A 222 -3.26 14.36 -7.28
CA GLY A 222 -2.32 13.75 -6.34
C GLY A 222 -1.49 12.60 -6.94
N CYS A 223 -2.04 11.75 -7.81
CA CYS A 223 -1.27 10.71 -8.51
C CYS A 223 -0.20 11.35 -9.40
N TRP A 224 -0.58 12.40 -10.13
CA TRP A 224 0.34 13.14 -11.01
C TRP A 224 1.48 13.79 -10.23
N LEU A 225 1.18 14.51 -9.13
CA LEU A 225 2.20 15.13 -8.27
C LEU A 225 3.08 14.07 -7.57
N LEU A 226 2.51 12.94 -7.14
CA LEU A 226 3.26 11.82 -6.55
C LEU A 226 4.23 11.22 -7.56
N GLN A 227 3.77 10.94 -8.78
CA GLN A 227 4.59 10.40 -9.87
C GLN A 227 5.76 11.34 -10.18
N ARG A 228 5.50 12.65 -10.28
CA ARG A 228 6.52 13.68 -10.50
C ARG A 228 7.54 13.72 -9.33
N SER A 229 7.06 13.72 -8.09
CA SER A 229 7.90 13.72 -6.89
C SER A 229 8.83 12.50 -6.84
N LEU A 230 8.30 11.31 -7.15
CA LEU A 230 9.06 10.07 -7.16
C LEU A 230 10.08 10.04 -8.30
N ALA A 231 9.69 10.46 -9.51
CA ALA A 231 10.60 10.53 -10.65
C ALA A 231 11.77 11.50 -10.41
N ASN A 232 11.51 12.63 -9.76
CA ASN A 232 12.55 13.59 -9.34
C ASN A 232 13.47 12.99 -8.27
N TRP A 233 12.94 12.13 -7.40
CA TRP A 233 13.75 11.48 -6.38
C TRP A 233 14.66 10.39 -6.96
N ASP A 234 14.11 9.42 -7.70
CA ASP A 234 14.89 8.36 -8.35
C ASP A 234 14.09 7.73 -9.48
N HIS A 235 14.60 7.79 -10.72
CA HIS A 235 13.92 7.24 -11.90
C HIS A 235 13.60 5.73 -11.78
N ARG A 236 14.32 4.96 -10.95
CA ARG A 236 14.12 3.52 -10.76
C ARG A 236 12.78 3.18 -10.11
N VAL A 237 12.10 4.15 -9.49
CA VAL A 237 10.77 3.98 -8.87
C VAL A 237 9.70 3.49 -9.85
N ASN A 238 9.90 3.67 -11.16
CA ASN A 238 8.95 3.20 -12.16
C ASN A 238 9.05 1.69 -12.40
N ASP A 239 10.25 1.12 -12.29
CA ASP A 239 10.52 -0.23 -12.80
C ASP A 239 10.91 -1.24 -11.70
N HIS A 240 11.34 -0.76 -10.52
CA HIS A 240 11.85 -1.64 -9.47
C HIS A 240 10.87 -1.76 -8.29
N PRO A 241 10.48 -2.98 -7.87
CA PRO A 241 9.54 -3.18 -6.75
C PRO A 241 10.08 -2.65 -5.41
N VAL A 242 11.40 -2.54 -5.28
CA VAL A 242 12.06 -1.90 -4.14
C VAL A 242 13.17 -0.99 -4.63
N VAL A 243 13.16 0.26 -4.19
CA VAL A 243 14.23 1.24 -4.47
C VAL A 243 14.87 1.68 -3.16
N LYS A 244 16.20 1.58 -3.10
CA LYS A 244 17.02 2.05 -1.98
C LYS A 244 17.85 3.25 -2.43
N LYS A 245 17.79 4.34 -1.69
CA LYS A 245 18.67 5.51 -1.86
C LYS A 245 18.82 6.22 -0.52
N ASP A 246 20.06 6.50 -0.17
CA ASP A 246 20.47 6.99 1.15
C ASP A 246 19.97 6.06 2.27
N SER A 247 19.26 6.60 3.27
CA SER A 247 18.64 5.85 4.37
C SER A 247 17.22 5.37 4.10
N GLU A 248 16.70 5.63 2.89
CA GLU A 248 15.30 5.41 2.54
C GLU A 248 15.11 4.15 1.69
N VAL A 249 14.03 3.42 2.01
CA VAL A 249 13.65 2.18 1.34
C VAL A 249 12.19 2.27 0.95
N VAL A 250 11.99 2.26 -0.36
CA VAL A 250 10.72 2.52 -1.02
C VAL A 250 10.22 1.20 -1.59
N ARG A 251 9.05 0.74 -1.16
CA ARG A 251 8.43 -0.49 -1.65
C ARG A 251 7.19 -0.19 -2.49
N PHE A 252 7.03 -0.92 -3.57
CA PHE A 252 5.85 -0.85 -4.43
C PHE A 252 5.13 -2.19 -4.45
N PHE A 253 3.83 -2.15 -4.13
CA PHE A 253 2.88 -3.20 -4.49
C PHE A 253 2.41 -2.99 -5.94
N GLN A 254 1.69 -3.98 -6.49
CA GLN A 254 1.17 -3.92 -7.84
C GLN A 254 -0.35 -4.04 -7.83
N GLU A 255 -1.06 -3.09 -8.42
CA GLU A 255 -2.45 -3.29 -8.81
C GLU A 255 -2.52 -4.14 -10.06
N ASP A 256 -3.50 -5.05 -10.11
CA ASP A 256 -3.85 -5.79 -11.31
C ASP A 256 -5.34 -6.13 -11.30
N ASN A 257 -5.86 -6.47 -12.48
CA ASN A 257 -7.21 -6.98 -12.60
C ASN A 257 -7.31 -8.33 -11.89
N ILE A 258 -8.34 -8.52 -11.07
CA ILE A 258 -8.60 -9.77 -10.36
C ILE A 258 -8.60 -10.97 -11.32
N GLU A 259 -9.11 -10.82 -12.54
CA GLU A 259 -9.11 -11.90 -13.53
C GLU A 259 -7.72 -12.37 -13.94
N ASN A 260 -6.74 -11.47 -14.01
CA ASN A 260 -5.35 -11.81 -14.33
C ASN A 260 -4.66 -12.52 -13.16
N LEU A 261 -5.11 -12.23 -11.94
CA LEU A 261 -4.56 -12.79 -10.72
C LEU A 261 -5.15 -14.17 -10.38
N LYS A 262 -6.31 -14.53 -10.98
CA LYS A 262 -6.95 -15.84 -10.81
C LYS A 262 -5.99 -16.96 -11.18
N GLY A 263 -5.74 -17.86 -10.24
CA GLY A 263 -4.86 -19.02 -10.43
C GLY A 263 -3.42 -18.81 -9.96
N ARG A 264 -2.95 -17.56 -9.83
CA ARG A 264 -1.62 -17.25 -9.27
C ARG A 264 -1.68 -16.96 -7.78
N TYR A 265 -2.72 -16.26 -7.32
CA TYR A 265 -2.84 -15.82 -5.92
C TYR A 265 -3.97 -16.55 -5.20
N ARG A 266 -3.70 -17.02 -3.97
CA ARG A 266 -4.71 -17.67 -3.12
C ARG A 266 -5.55 -16.61 -2.39
N GLY A 267 -6.83 -16.91 -2.19
CA GLY A 267 -7.74 -16.05 -1.41
C GLY A 267 -8.38 -14.90 -2.20
N LEU A 268 -8.18 -14.85 -3.51
CA LEU A 268 -8.96 -13.95 -4.37
C LEU A 268 -10.40 -14.41 -4.45
N LEU A 269 -11.32 -13.50 -4.16
CA LEU A 269 -12.71 -13.69 -4.49
C LEU A 269 -12.85 -13.66 -6.02
N ALA A 270 -13.66 -14.58 -6.55
CA ALA A 270 -13.77 -14.78 -7.99
C ALA A 270 -14.35 -13.57 -8.74
N GLY A 271 -14.85 -12.54 -8.02
CA GLY A 271 -15.23 -11.24 -8.54
C GLY A 271 -16.21 -11.30 -9.71
N LYS A 272 -17.50 -11.30 -9.43
CA LYS A 272 -18.61 -10.95 -10.35
C LYS A 272 -18.98 -9.47 -10.26
N ALA A 273 -18.09 -8.63 -9.72
CA ALA A 273 -18.39 -7.22 -9.54
C ALA A 273 -18.79 -6.55 -10.87
N LYS A 274 -19.89 -5.79 -10.81
CA LYS A 274 -20.52 -5.11 -11.96
C LYS A 274 -19.58 -4.10 -12.62
N TRP A 275 -18.74 -3.44 -11.82
CA TRP A 275 -17.94 -2.29 -12.24
C TRP A 275 -16.46 -2.65 -12.38
N LYS A 276 -15.72 -1.90 -13.22
CA LYS A 276 -14.30 -2.20 -13.50
C LYS A 276 -13.43 -1.92 -12.29
N GLU A 277 -13.79 -0.90 -11.52
CA GLU A 277 -13.10 -0.41 -10.33
C GLU A 277 -13.12 -1.43 -9.20
N CYS A 278 -14.19 -2.22 -9.10
CA CYS A 278 -14.32 -3.34 -8.14
C CYS A 278 -13.59 -4.61 -8.60
N ARG A 279 -12.89 -4.58 -9.75
CA ARG A 279 -12.16 -5.74 -10.28
C ARG A 279 -10.65 -5.57 -10.21
N VAL A 280 -10.18 -4.75 -9.27
CA VAL A 280 -8.77 -4.47 -9.08
C VAL A 280 -8.36 -4.85 -7.66
N ALA A 281 -7.28 -5.61 -7.57
CA ALA A 281 -6.65 -5.95 -6.30
C ALA A 281 -5.19 -5.51 -6.32
N VAL A 282 -4.67 -5.20 -5.13
CA VAL A 282 -3.26 -4.91 -4.89
C VAL A 282 -2.60 -6.17 -4.37
N VAL A 283 -1.53 -6.59 -5.04
CA VAL A 283 -0.75 -7.76 -4.70
C VAL A 283 0.68 -7.39 -4.32
N ASP A 284 1.26 -8.24 -3.49
CA ASP A 284 2.70 -8.29 -3.26
C ASP A 284 3.27 -9.43 -4.10
N GLU A 285 3.99 -9.07 -5.17
CA GLU A 285 4.57 -10.03 -6.09
C GLU A 285 5.70 -10.86 -5.45
N ALA A 286 6.38 -10.32 -4.43
CA ALA A 286 7.52 -11.00 -3.81
C ALA A 286 7.08 -12.20 -2.95
N ILE A 287 5.90 -12.11 -2.34
CA ILE A 287 5.33 -13.18 -1.49
C ILE A 287 4.11 -13.87 -2.11
N GLU A 288 3.73 -13.47 -3.33
CA GLU A 288 2.58 -13.96 -4.08
C GLU A 288 1.27 -13.92 -3.28
N GLN A 289 0.97 -12.76 -2.67
CA GLN A 289 -0.24 -12.58 -1.85
C GLN A 289 -1.04 -11.35 -2.24
N VAL A 290 -2.36 -11.46 -2.10
CA VAL A 290 -3.28 -10.32 -2.10
C VAL A 290 -3.12 -9.56 -0.79
N VAL A 291 -2.95 -8.25 -0.90
CA VAL A 291 -2.77 -7.35 0.24
C VAL A 291 -4.06 -6.57 0.52
N MET A 292 -4.72 -6.08 -0.52
CA MET A 292 -5.97 -5.33 -0.41
C MET A 292 -6.75 -5.36 -1.73
N TYR A 293 -8.06 -5.13 -1.67
CA TYR A 293 -8.88 -4.76 -2.83
C TYR A 293 -8.87 -3.24 -2.99
N SER A 294 -8.85 -2.76 -4.24
CA SER A 294 -8.69 -1.33 -4.52
C SER A 294 -9.94 -0.52 -4.12
N ARG A 295 -11.12 -1.15 -4.05
CA ARG A 295 -12.39 -0.47 -3.76
C ARG A 295 -13.39 -1.39 -3.06
N VAL A 296 -14.11 -0.86 -2.07
CA VAL A 296 -15.39 -1.41 -1.55
C VAL A 296 -16.61 -0.71 -2.15
N VAL A 297 -16.43 0.51 -2.70
CA VAL A 297 -17.48 1.27 -3.35
C VAL A 297 -16.92 1.92 -4.61
N THR A 298 -17.75 2.06 -5.64
CA THR A 298 -17.38 2.74 -6.88
C THR A 298 -17.38 4.27 -6.76
N THR A 299 -16.34 4.92 -7.30
CA THR A 299 -16.18 6.38 -7.23
C THR A 299 -17.29 7.16 -7.94
N ASN A 300 -17.84 6.63 -9.04
CA ASN A 300 -18.79 7.36 -9.90
C ASN A 300 -20.26 6.98 -9.70
N HIS A 301 -20.53 5.81 -9.10
CA HIS A 301 -21.89 5.28 -8.98
C HIS A 301 -22.35 5.13 -7.54
N HIS A 302 -21.43 5.23 -6.57
CA HIS A 302 -21.69 4.91 -5.16
C HIS A 302 -22.26 3.50 -4.96
N ASP A 303 -22.15 2.63 -5.97
CA ASP A 303 -22.52 1.22 -5.90
C ASP A 303 -21.44 0.49 -5.10
N VAL A 304 -21.87 -0.34 -4.16
CA VAL A 304 -20.98 -1.18 -3.36
C VAL A 304 -20.47 -2.36 -4.18
N CYS A 305 -19.19 -2.70 -4.03
CA CYS A 305 -18.60 -3.88 -4.62
C CYS A 305 -19.04 -5.11 -3.80
N THR A 306 -19.82 -5.99 -4.43
CA THR A 306 -20.56 -7.08 -3.77
C THR A 306 -19.68 -8.08 -3.03
N GLU A 307 -18.53 -8.42 -3.59
CA GLU A 307 -17.61 -9.41 -3.04
C GLU A 307 -16.88 -8.87 -1.81
N GLU A 308 -16.58 -7.58 -1.83
CA GLU A 308 -15.97 -6.86 -0.72
C GLU A 308 -16.94 -6.70 0.46
N LEU A 309 -18.24 -6.59 0.20
CA LEU A 309 -19.27 -6.67 1.24
C LEU A 309 -19.28 -8.03 1.94
N ASP A 310 -19.15 -9.13 1.19
CA ASP A 310 -19.12 -10.46 1.80
C ASP A 310 -17.95 -10.59 2.81
N ILE A 311 -16.80 -9.97 2.52
CA ILE A 311 -15.67 -9.90 3.45
C ILE A 311 -16.07 -9.13 4.71
N LEU A 312 -16.61 -7.92 4.54
CA LEU A 312 -17.04 -7.08 5.66
C LEU A 312 -18.13 -7.76 6.51
N ASP A 313 -19.05 -8.52 5.91
CA ASP A 313 -20.14 -9.20 6.60
C ASP A 313 -19.73 -10.52 7.25
N SER A 314 -18.68 -11.17 6.76
CA SER A 314 -18.19 -12.45 7.30
C SER A 314 -17.47 -12.34 8.65
N GLU A 315 -17.14 -11.12 9.09
CA GLU A 315 -16.39 -10.85 10.33
C GLU A 315 -17.27 -10.54 11.56
N VAL A 316 -18.59 -10.74 11.46
CA VAL A 316 -19.56 -10.60 12.57
C VAL A 316 -19.84 -11.93 13.26
#